data_AF-A0A1X2GAQ0-F1
#
_entry.id   AF-A0A1X2GAQ0-F1
#
_cell.length_a   1.000
_cell.length_b   1.000
_cell.length_c   1.000
_cell.angle_alpha   90.00
_cell.angle_beta   90.00
_cell.angle_gamma   90.00
#
_symmetry.space_group_name_H-M   'P 1'
#
loop_
_entity.id
_entity.type
_entity.pdbx_description
1 polymer ?
#
loop_
_entity_poly.entity_id
_entity_poly.type
_entity_poly.pdbx_seq_one_letter_code
_entity_poly.pdbx_strand_id
1 'polypeptide(L)'
;MTPFAPSQRRNLLVIIIITLILIFAYNQHASNDLPSPDAWSDPLHLDKSAISDKNGMTHTNLKLSPPNALACDQVDVNWLATERQYWDGRTIKAMFMQPDGNFTTNHVLMTEGMSTCVVVLLGPSPATSVVRPENHLGPTDSVMLQAVGNATVISIELQQHRHQPNAYFASVYFAQADSYRLEGSVEFRSYFWEQPIYHWYRPVAFTSANMAMVKPLYKLPQDPCDAHNPAHWQGSWMNKTAFQAAYPLDFYGMFGPVQEDHAVFDRLFVPDQCRLDYISYGQAAQCLQNKVIHVWDDGNIRRNIKSFESANRWCKDNQTAECVCNDDMDDDSPFPWLLDPTIPLTINKTWHANTRIFYHPLESITVQSWKPTVQKHVAKITPAQVVLVSVGNYDAALNRIDPKDFALSFDTMLQTLVKDIYPHQTIVIRSPQYFCCGQVPSTSWNLGRNEAFARVVRHLVQQAQAIYGSHRILLWDVYRLGIPENSCVTSGASYSRKNVVNVENILLWNLLCLSPQSTLSS
;
A
#
# COMPACT_ATOMS: atom_id res chain seq x y z
N MET A 1 31.10 23.06 -44.75
CA MET A 1 31.63 22.99 -43.37
C MET A 1 33.01 23.61 -43.36
N THR A 2 33.14 24.84 -42.89
CA THR A 2 34.42 25.55 -42.79
C THR A 2 35.23 24.97 -41.61
N PRO A 3 36.48 24.52 -41.81
CA PRO A 3 37.29 24.01 -40.72
C PRO A 3 37.59 25.12 -39.72
N PHE A 4 37.33 24.87 -38.44
CA PHE A 4 37.69 25.79 -37.35
C PHE A 4 39.17 26.15 -37.44
N ALA A 5 39.46 27.45 -37.33
CA ALA A 5 40.83 27.96 -37.32
C ALA A 5 41.64 27.29 -36.20
N PRO A 6 42.96 27.10 -36.34
CA PRO A 6 43.80 26.43 -35.35
C PRO A 6 43.66 27.01 -33.93
N SER A 7 43.43 28.32 -33.82
CA SER A 7 43.18 29.02 -32.55
C SER A 7 41.86 28.62 -31.89
N GLN A 8 40.80 28.39 -32.66
CA GLN A 8 39.49 27.96 -32.14
C GLN A 8 39.52 26.52 -31.62
N ARG A 9 40.29 25.63 -32.27
CA ARG A 9 40.46 24.24 -31.78
C ARG A 9 41.17 24.19 -30.43
N ARG A 10 42.17 25.06 -30.24
CA ARG A 10 42.89 25.17 -28.97
C ARG A 10 42.00 25.68 -27.84
N ASN A 11 41.19 26.70 -28.11
CA ASN A 11 40.24 27.23 -27.12
C ASN A 11 39.13 26.22 -26.77
N LEU A 12 38.62 25.48 -27.76
CA LEU A 12 37.63 24.42 -27.52
C LEU A 12 38.21 23.30 -26.64
N LEU A 13 39.46 22.90 -26.89
CA LEU A 13 40.14 21.87 -26.09
C LEU A 13 40.33 22.32 -24.64
N VAL A 14 40.71 23.58 -24.43
CA VAL A 14 40.85 24.17 -23.08
C VAL A 14 39.51 24.20 -22.35
N ILE A 15 38.42 24.59 -23.03
CA ILE A 15 37.08 24.58 -22.44
C ILE A 15 36.68 23.15 -22.04
N ILE A 16 36.86 22.16 -22.91
CA ILE A 16 36.54 20.75 -22.60
C ILE A 16 37.33 20.26 -21.39
N ILE A 17 38.63 20.58 -21.30
CA ILE A 17 39.47 20.20 -20.17
C ILE A 17 38.99 20.86 -18.87
N ILE A 18 38.67 22.16 -18.91
CA ILE A 18 38.14 22.87 -17.73
C ILE A 18 36.81 22.25 -17.28
N THR A 19 35.90 21.96 -18.21
CA THR A 19 34.61 21.33 -17.89
C THR A 19 34.81 19.94 -17.28
N LEU A 20 35.74 19.14 -17.79
CA LEU A 20 36.06 17.82 -17.23
C LEU A 20 36.68 17.94 -15.82
N ILE A 21 37.55 18.91 -15.59
CA ILE A 21 38.13 19.19 -14.26
C ILE A 21 37.03 19.62 -13.28
N LEU A 22 36.10 20.48 -13.71
CA LEU A 22 34.98 20.92 -12.87
C LEU A 22 34.01 19.76 -12.55
N ILE A 23 33.71 18.88 -13.51
CA ILE A 23 32.91 17.68 -13.28
C ILE A 23 33.62 16.73 -12.31
N PHE A 24 34.94 16.54 -12.48
CA PHE A 24 35.72 15.69 -11.58
C PHE A 24 35.80 16.27 -10.16
N ALA A 25 36.03 17.58 -10.02
CA ALA A 25 36.04 18.27 -8.74
C ALA A 25 34.66 18.25 -8.06
N TYR A 26 33.57 18.43 -8.82
CA TYR A 26 32.21 18.32 -8.32
C TYR A 26 31.91 16.90 -7.81
N ASN A 27 32.29 15.86 -8.56
CA ASN A 27 32.11 14.47 -8.14
C ASN A 27 32.98 14.09 -6.93
N GLN A 28 34.21 14.62 -6.85
CA GLN A 28 35.08 14.47 -5.67
C GLN A 28 34.48 15.15 -4.44
N HIS A 29 33.97 16.38 -4.58
CA HIS A 29 33.38 17.12 -3.47
C HIS A 29 32.06 16.49 -3.01
N ALA A 30 31.18 16.10 -3.94
CA ALA A 30 29.96 15.36 -3.64
C ALA A 30 30.22 13.99 -3.01
N SER A 31 31.37 13.36 -3.31
CA SER A 31 31.79 12.12 -2.67
C SER A 31 32.37 12.31 -1.27
N ASN A 32 32.91 13.50 -0.96
CA ASN A 32 33.55 13.81 0.33
C ASN A 32 32.61 14.51 1.32
N ASP A 33 31.52 15.13 0.85
CA ASP A 33 30.46 15.70 1.70
C ASP A 33 29.35 14.69 2.04
N LEU A 34 29.47 13.45 1.56
CA LEU A 34 28.73 12.33 2.15
C LEU A 34 29.29 12.15 3.57
N PRO A 35 28.45 12.26 4.62
CA PRO A 35 28.92 12.03 5.99
C PRO A 35 29.63 10.68 6.05
N SER A 36 30.81 10.66 6.67
CA SER A 36 31.59 9.44 6.91
C SER A 36 30.66 8.30 7.33
N PRO A 37 30.74 7.11 6.72
CA PRO A 37 29.98 5.94 7.14
C PRO A 37 30.19 5.60 8.63
N ASP A 38 31.31 6.06 9.20
CA ASP A 38 31.69 5.83 10.60
C ASP A 38 31.05 6.82 11.59
N ALA A 39 30.34 7.86 11.13
CA ALA A 39 29.56 8.75 11.99
C ALA A 39 28.17 8.18 12.32
N TRP A 40 27.77 7.07 11.68
CA TRP A 40 26.67 6.23 12.10
C TRP A 40 27.25 5.16 13.02
N SER A 41 27.54 5.56 14.26
CA SER A 41 27.84 4.62 15.33
C SER A 41 26.71 3.61 15.44
N ASP A 42 26.96 2.43 14.87
CA ASP A 42 26.34 1.14 15.12
C ASP A 42 25.32 1.11 16.27
N PRO A 43 24.01 1.31 16.02
CA PRO A 43 22.99 0.77 16.88
C PRO A 43 22.54 -0.56 16.26
N LEU A 44 22.77 -1.64 16.99
CA LEU A 44 22.45 -3.03 16.67
C LEU A 44 23.48 -3.78 15.82
N HIS A 45 24.54 -4.19 16.51
CA HIS A 45 24.92 -5.60 16.52
C HIS A 45 23.66 -6.46 16.81
N LEU A 46 22.92 -6.80 15.76
CA LEU A 46 21.87 -7.81 15.78
C LEU A 46 22.52 -9.13 16.14
N ASP A 47 22.42 -9.50 17.40
CA ASP A 47 22.78 -10.82 17.87
C ASP A 47 21.79 -11.82 17.26
N LYS A 48 22.19 -12.41 16.13
CA LYS A 48 21.41 -13.46 15.44
C LYS A 48 21.11 -14.67 16.35
N SER A 49 21.74 -14.76 17.52
CA SER A 49 21.43 -15.79 18.51
C SER A 49 20.06 -15.63 19.18
N ALA A 50 19.45 -14.44 19.16
CA ALA A 50 18.13 -14.20 19.76
C ALA A 50 16.95 -14.75 18.93
N ILE A 51 17.17 -15.11 17.65
CA ILE A 51 16.16 -15.76 16.80
C ILE A 51 16.21 -17.29 16.96
N SER A 52 17.21 -17.82 17.70
CA SER A 52 17.36 -19.25 18.00
C SER A 52 16.75 -19.65 19.34
N ASP A 53 15.57 -19.13 19.69
CA ASP A 53 14.86 -19.58 20.89
C ASP A 53 14.02 -20.84 20.61
N LYS A 54 14.67 -21.98 20.84
CA LYS A 54 14.26 -23.21 21.56
C LYS A 54 12.83 -23.79 21.52
N ASN A 55 11.88 -23.24 20.78
CA ASN A 55 10.62 -23.91 20.53
C ASN A 55 10.69 -24.54 19.14
N GLY A 56 10.63 -25.87 19.08
CA GLY A 56 10.62 -26.68 17.86
C GLY A 56 9.41 -26.45 16.93
N MET A 57 8.97 -25.20 16.74
CA MET A 57 8.28 -24.80 15.53
C MET A 57 9.27 -24.94 14.39
N THR A 58 9.23 -26.13 13.78
CA THR A 58 9.68 -26.30 12.40
C THR A 58 9.18 -25.10 11.61
N HIS A 59 10.08 -24.45 10.87
CA HIS A 59 9.73 -23.41 9.91
C HIS A 59 8.65 -23.96 8.99
N THR A 60 7.39 -23.78 9.37
CA THR A 60 6.26 -24.11 8.53
C THR A 60 6.42 -23.18 7.34
N ASN A 61 6.60 -23.78 6.17
CA ASN A 61 6.73 -23.03 4.92
C ASN A 61 5.45 -22.20 4.77
N LEU A 62 5.48 -20.94 5.22
CA LEU A 62 4.36 -20.03 5.09
C LEU A 62 4.07 -19.91 3.60
N LYS A 63 2.97 -20.51 3.18
CA LYS A 63 2.55 -20.54 1.80
C LYS A 63 1.38 -19.58 1.67
N LEU A 64 1.68 -18.39 1.17
CA LEU A 64 0.64 -17.43 0.86
C LEU A 64 -0.29 -18.01 -0.19
N SER A 65 -1.59 -17.90 0.04
CA SER A 65 -2.58 -18.13 -1.00
C SER A 65 -2.35 -17.08 -2.10
N PRO A 66 -2.17 -17.47 -3.37
CA PRO A 66 -2.08 -16.49 -4.43
C PRO A 66 -3.38 -15.67 -4.50
N PRO A 67 -3.34 -14.41 -4.97
CA PRO A 67 -4.54 -13.67 -5.30
C PRO A 67 -5.46 -14.50 -6.21
N ASN A 68 -6.76 -14.35 -6.04
CA ASN A 68 -7.72 -15.09 -6.85
C ASN A 68 -7.66 -14.57 -8.31
N ALA A 69 -7.42 -15.46 -9.26
CA ALA A 69 -7.22 -15.12 -10.67
C ALA A 69 -8.16 -15.91 -11.61
N LEU A 70 -9.41 -16.15 -11.21
CA LEU A 70 -10.37 -17.01 -11.96
C LEU A 70 -10.48 -16.68 -13.45
N ALA A 71 -10.49 -15.40 -13.83
CA ALA A 71 -10.58 -15.01 -15.24
C ALA A 71 -9.36 -15.45 -16.08
N CYS A 72 -8.26 -15.80 -15.42
CA CYS A 72 -7.03 -16.28 -16.05
C CYS A 72 -6.95 -17.81 -16.17
N ASP A 73 -7.91 -18.57 -15.63
CA ASP A 73 -7.86 -20.04 -15.64
C ASP A 73 -7.87 -20.63 -17.06
N GLN A 74 -8.43 -19.90 -18.04
CA GLN A 74 -8.50 -20.31 -19.44
C GLN A 74 -7.32 -19.81 -20.29
N VAL A 75 -6.42 -18.99 -19.71
CA VAL A 75 -5.32 -18.36 -20.45
C VAL A 75 -4.10 -19.27 -20.46
N ASP A 76 -3.63 -19.67 -21.64
CA ASP A 76 -2.34 -20.36 -21.79
C ASP A 76 -1.17 -19.35 -21.76
N VAL A 77 -0.77 -18.99 -20.54
CA VAL A 77 0.37 -18.08 -20.29
C VAL A 77 1.69 -18.69 -20.81
N ASN A 78 1.83 -20.02 -20.81
CA ASN A 78 3.05 -20.67 -21.31
C ASN A 78 3.18 -20.53 -22.82
N TRP A 79 2.09 -20.73 -23.56
CA TRP A 79 2.06 -20.51 -24.99
C TRP A 79 2.35 -19.04 -25.32
N LEU A 80 1.70 -18.10 -24.62
CA LEU A 80 1.95 -16.66 -24.78
C LEU A 80 3.42 -16.28 -24.56
N ALA A 81 4.06 -16.84 -23.54
CA ALA A 81 5.45 -16.57 -23.21
C ALA A 81 6.47 -17.24 -24.17
N THR A 82 6.05 -18.19 -25.00
CA THR A 82 6.93 -18.92 -25.93
C THR A 82 6.69 -18.57 -27.40
N GLU A 83 5.52 -18.01 -27.75
CA GLU A 83 5.15 -17.66 -29.12
C GLU A 83 5.90 -16.41 -29.63
N ARG A 84 6.97 -16.64 -30.40
CA ARG A 84 7.86 -15.58 -30.90
C ARG A 84 7.19 -14.63 -31.89
N GLN A 85 6.10 -15.04 -32.54
CA GLN A 85 5.35 -14.14 -33.41
C GLN A 85 4.74 -12.98 -32.61
N TYR A 86 4.24 -13.26 -31.41
CA TYR A 86 3.56 -12.26 -30.57
C TYR A 86 4.47 -11.68 -29.50
N TRP A 87 5.51 -12.40 -29.08
CA TRP A 87 6.48 -11.88 -28.11
C TRP A 87 7.85 -12.52 -28.31
N ASP A 88 8.83 -11.70 -28.71
CA ASP A 88 10.19 -12.14 -28.99
C ASP A 88 11.10 -12.12 -27.75
N GLY A 89 10.53 -11.80 -26.58
CA GLY A 89 11.26 -11.71 -25.31
C GLY A 89 12.10 -10.46 -25.13
N ARG A 90 12.07 -9.48 -26.06
CA ARG A 90 12.93 -8.27 -26.00
C ARG A 90 12.27 -7.08 -25.34
N THR A 91 10.95 -6.97 -25.42
CA THR A 91 10.18 -5.84 -24.89
C THR A 91 9.20 -6.31 -23.83
N ILE A 92 8.82 -5.41 -22.91
CA ILE A 92 7.69 -5.65 -22.02
C ILE A 92 6.40 -5.59 -22.84
N LYS A 93 5.47 -6.51 -22.60
CA LYS A 93 4.12 -6.48 -23.18
C LYS A 93 3.08 -6.65 -22.11
N ALA A 94 2.06 -5.80 -22.13
CA ALA A 94 0.86 -5.96 -21.33
C ALA A 94 -0.36 -6.09 -22.25
N MET A 95 -1.34 -6.88 -21.87
CA MET A 95 -2.57 -7.05 -22.66
C MET A 95 -3.74 -7.50 -21.79
N PHE A 96 -4.93 -7.13 -22.25
CA PHE A 96 -6.19 -7.76 -21.86
C PHE A 96 -6.42 -9.01 -22.70
N MET A 97 -6.80 -10.11 -22.06
CA MET A 97 -7.19 -11.34 -22.72
C MET A 97 -8.67 -11.29 -23.11
N GLN A 98 -9.07 -12.09 -24.11
CA GLN A 98 -10.49 -12.32 -24.36
C GLN A 98 -11.12 -13.12 -23.20
N PRO A 99 -12.45 -13.01 -22.99
CA PRO A 99 -13.13 -13.75 -21.91
C PRO A 99 -13.01 -15.27 -21.99
N ASP A 100 -12.71 -15.81 -23.18
CA ASP A 100 -12.47 -17.23 -23.43
C ASP A 100 -10.98 -17.64 -23.23
N GLY A 101 -10.15 -16.71 -22.77
CA GLY A 101 -8.71 -16.90 -22.56
C GLY A 101 -7.84 -16.65 -23.78
N ASN A 102 -8.41 -16.39 -24.96
CA ASN A 102 -7.62 -16.24 -26.19
C ASN A 102 -6.90 -14.88 -26.26
N PHE A 103 -5.69 -14.89 -26.84
CA PHE A 103 -4.93 -13.69 -27.13
C PHE A 103 -5.52 -12.91 -28.29
N THR A 104 -5.54 -11.58 -28.18
CA THR A 104 -5.93 -10.70 -29.27
C THR A 104 -5.17 -9.38 -29.25
N THR A 105 -4.86 -8.86 -30.43
CA THR A 105 -4.35 -7.49 -30.61
C THR A 105 -5.48 -6.47 -30.73
N ASN A 106 -6.71 -6.92 -30.97
CA ASN A 106 -7.88 -6.06 -31.03
C ASN A 106 -8.32 -5.64 -29.63
N HIS A 107 -9.14 -4.59 -29.54
CA HIS A 107 -9.77 -4.20 -28.28
C HIS A 107 -10.72 -5.29 -27.78
N VAL A 108 -10.70 -5.54 -26.48
CA VAL A 108 -11.58 -6.49 -25.80
C VAL A 108 -12.86 -5.76 -25.44
N LEU A 109 -13.98 -6.19 -25.99
CA LEU A 109 -15.30 -5.64 -25.68
C LEU A 109 -15.91 -6.42 -24.51
N MET A 110 -16.38 -5.73 -23.48
CA MET A 110 -17.04 -6.34 -22.32
C MET A 110 -18.12 -5.41 -21.76
N THR A 111 -18.87 -5.88 -20.78
CA THR A 111 -19.86 -5.08 -20.04
C THR A 111 -19.43 -4.90 -18.59
N GLU A 112 -19.94 -3.88 -17.92
CA GLU A 112 -19.80 -3.72 -16.47
C GLU A 112 -20.18 -5.02 -15.73
N GLY A 113 -19.48 -5.27 -14.62
CA GLY A 113 -19.66 -6.45 -13.80
C GLY A 113 -18.97 -7.71 -14.31
N MET A 114 -18.20 -7.61 -15.40
CA MET A 114 -17.37 -8.71 -15.91
C MET A 114 -15.93 -8.61 -15.42
N SER A 115 -15.29 -9.77 -15.28
CA SER A 115 -13.84 -9.88 -15.08
C SER A 115 -13.15 -10.29 -16.37
N THR A 116 -11.92 -9.83 -16.56
CA THR A 116 -11.02 -10.37 -17.60
C THR A 116 -9.64 -10.67 -17.02
N CYS A 117 -8.89 -11.55 -17.69
CA CYS A 117 -7.48 -11.72 -17.38
C CYS A 117 -6.64 -10.61 -18.01
N VAL A 118 -5.72 -10.07 -17.24
CA VAL A 118 -4.60 -9.27 -17.76
C VAL A 118 -3.33 -10.09 -17.66
N VAL A 119 -2.47 -9.97 -18.68
CA VAL A 119 -1.17 -10.62 -18.72
C VAL A 119 -0.09 -9.57 -18.97
N VAL A 120 1.03 -9.68 -18.24
CA VAL A 120 2.24 -8.89 -18.42
C VAL A 120 3.42 -9.84 -18.64
N LEU A 121 4.10 -9.69 -19.76
CA LEU A 121 5.32 -10.43 -20.12
C LEU A 121 6.51 -9.46 -20.06
N LEU A 122 7.48 -9.75 -19.21
CA LEU A 122 8.64 -8.90 -18.96
C LEU A 122 9.80 -9.23 -19.92
N GLY A 123 10.26 -8.21 -20.66
CA GLY A 123 11.44 -8.27 -21.52
C GLY A 123 12.48 -7.19 -21.17
N PRO A 124 13.78 -7.38 -21.41
CA PRO A 124 14.40 -8.57 -21.98
C PRO A 124 14.32 -9.75 -21.01
N SER A 125 13.95 -10.95 -21.47
CA SER A 125 13.94 -12.13 -20.60
C SER A 125 15.37 -12.32 -20.06
N PRO A 126 15.60 -12.24 -18.74
CA PRO A 126 16.88 -12.65 -18.20
C PRO A 126 17.13 -14.10 -18.62
N ALA A 127 18.39 -14.49 -18.75
CA ALA A 127 18.71 -15.90 -18.96
C ALA A 127 18.05 -16.69 -17.81
N THR A 128 17.17 -17.64 -18.13
CA THR A 128 16.41 -18.45 -17.17
C THR A 128 17.31 -19.16 -16.14
N SER A 129 18.62 -19.22 -16.38
CA SER A 129 19.65 -19.69 -15.47
C SER A 129 19.95 -18.76 -14.28
N VAL A 130 19.57 -17.48 -14.30
CA VAL A 130 19.96 -16.49 -13.28
C VAL A 130 18.90 -16.29 -12.21
N VAL A 131 17.61 -16.41 -12.55
CA VAL A 131 16.50 -16.24 -11.59
C VAL A 131 15.91 -17.60 -11.26
N ARG A 132 16.28 -18.15 -10.10
CA ARG A 132 15.64 -19.38 -9.62
C ARG A 132 14.25 -19.01 -9.08
N PRO A 133 13.17 -19.71 -9.49
CA PRO A 133 11.87 -19.56 -8.86
C PRO A 133 11.99 -20.09 -7.42
N GLU A 134 12.24 -19.18 -6.50
CA GLU A 134 12.25 -19.44 -5.07
C GLU A 134 10.87 -19.18 -4.48
N ASN A 135 10.55 -19.87 -3.39
CA ASN A 135 9.31 -19.63 -2.65
C ASN A 135 9.46 -18.35 -1.81
N HIS A 136 9.25 -17.19 -2.45
CA HIS A 136 9.19 -15.88 -1.79
C HIS A 136 7.75 -15.48 -1.48
N LEU A 137 7.61 -14.59 -0.51
CA LEU A 137 6.33 -14.01 -0.10
C LEU A 137 5.90 -12.83 -1.00
N GLY A 138 6.79 -12.36 -1.86
CA GLY A 138 6.55 -11.31 -2.87
C GLY A 138 6.95 -11.77 -4.28
N PRO A 139 6.59 -11.01 -5.32
CA PRO A 139 7.01 -11.28 -6.70
C PRO A 139 8.53 -11.12 -6.89
N THR A 140 9.13 -11.76 -7.90
CA THR A 140 10.55 -11.54 -8.26
C THR A 140 10.84 -10.07 -8.56
N ASP A 141 9.96 -9.43 -9.31
CA ASP A 141 10.13 -8.08 -9.82
C ASP A 141 9.06 -7.19 -9.25
N SER A 142 9.39 -5.91 -9.11
CA SER A 142 8.46 -4.92 -8.59
C SER A 142 7.65 -4.36 -9.76
N VAL A 143 6.50 -4.96 -10.04
CA VAL A 143 5.63 -4.57 -11.17
C VAL A 143 4.42 -3.80 -10.64
N MET A 144 4.34 -2.52 -10.99
CA MET A 144 3.14 -1.70 -10.83
C MET A 144 2.30 -1.84 -12.08
N LEU A 145 1.00 -2.10 -11.93
CA LEU A 145 0.05 -2.13 -13.03
C LEU A 145 -1.27 -1.48 -12.64
N GLN A 146 -1.82 -0.67 -13.55
CA GLN A 146 -3.12 -0.06 -13.42
C GLN A 146 -3.90 -0.18 -14.72
N ALA A 147 -5.22 -0.33 -14.62
CA ALA A 147 -6.12 -0.06 -15.73
C ALA A 147 -6.58 1.40 -15.63
N VAL A 148 -6.14 2.22 -16.57
CA VAL A 148 -6.44 3.66 -16.64
C VAL A 148 -7.49 3.88 -17.72
N GLY A 149 -8.67 4.32 -17.30
CA GLY A 149 -9.75 4.80 -18.15
C GLY A 149 -9.78 6.33 -18.22
N ASN A 150 -10.79 6.88 -18.89
CA ASN A 150 -11.00 8.32 -18.96
C ASN A 150 -11.47 8.90 -17.63
N ALA A 151 -12.30 8.16 -16.91
CA ALA A 151 -12.88 8.57 -15.63
C ALA A 151 -12.40 7.72 -14.45
N THR A 152 -11.95 6.49 -14.70
CA THR A 152 -11.69 5.51 -13.64
C THR A 152 -10.26 4.99 -13.69
N VAL A 153 -9.65 4.76 -12.52
CA VAL A 153 -8.35 4.08 -12.37
C VAL A 153 -8.51 2.88 -11.44
N ILE A 154 -8.05 1.71 -11.89
CA ILE A 154 -8.08 0.46 -11.13
C ILE A 154 -6.62 0.04 -10.87
N SER A 155 -6.26 -0.15 -9.59
CA SER A 155 -4.96 -0.71 -9.22
C SER A 155 -5.00 -2.23 -9.35
N ILE A 156 -4.00 -2.82 -10.02
CA ILE A 156 -3.99 -4.27 -10.32
C ILE A 156 -2.83 -4.94 -9.59
N GLU A 157 -3.17 -5.86 -8.69
CA GLU A 157 -2.20 -6.69 -7.97
C GLU A 157 -1.87 -7.94 -8.80
N LEU A 158 -0.63 -8.03 -9.29
CA LEU A 158 -0.20 -9.09 -10.18
C LEU A 158 0.25 -10.35 -9.43
N GLN A 159 -0.08 -11.50 -10.00
CA GLN A 159 0.47 -12.79 -9.61
C GLN A 159 1.55 -13.22 -10.62
N GLN A 160 2.70 -13.66 -10.11
CA GLN A 160 3.74 -14.25 -10.94
C GLN A 160 3.41 -15.70 -11.33
N HIS A 161 3.68 -16.06 -12.58
CA HIS A 161 3.49 -17.42 -13.07
C HIS A 161 4.58 -18.37 -12.56
N ARG A 162 4.18 -19.56 -12.08
CA ARG A 162 5.08 -20.50 -11.40
C ARG A 162 6.18 -21.07 -12.30
N HIS A 163 5.90 -21.26 -13.59
CA HIS A 163 6.83 -21.88 -14.54
C HIS A 163 7.45 -20.88 -15.52
N GLN A 164 6.96 -19.63 -15.53
CA GLN A 164 7.41 -18.58 -16.44
C GLN A 164 7.71 -17.36 -15.57
N PRO A 165 8.94 -17.23 -15.04
CA PRO A 165 9.26 -16.18 -14.07
C PRO A 165 9.13 -14.77 -14.65
N ASN A 166 9.13 -14.63 -15.97
CA ASN A 166 8.93 -13.39 -16.71
C ASN A 166 7.44 -13.08 -17.00
N ALA A 167 6.50 -13.95 -16.62
CA ALA A 167 5.08 -13.76 -16.88
C ALA A 167 4.31 -13.49 -15.59
N TYR A 168 3.44 -12.49 -15.65
CA TYR A 168 2.55 -12.07 -14.58
C TYR A 168 1.14 -11.97 -15.10
N PHE A 169 0.17 -12.21 -14.23
CA PHE A 169 -1.24 -12.13 -14.59
C PHE A 169 -2.10 -11.74 -13.40
N ALA A 170 -3.30 -11.24 -13.68
CA ALA A 170 -4.31 -10.97 -12.67
C ALA A 170 -5.71 -11.05 -13.28
N SER A 171 -6.69 -11.43 -12.46
CA SER A 171 -8.10 -11.23 -12.80
C SER A 171 -8.51 -9.82 -12.40
N VAL A 172 -9.04 -9.03 -13.34
CA VAL A 172 -9.47 -7.65 -13.10
C VAL A 172 -10.97 -7.58 -13.31
N TYR A 173 -11.68 -7.14 -12.28
CA TYR A 173 -13.13 -6.91 -12.31
C TYR A 173 -13.43 -5.47 -12.72
N PHE A 174 -14.32 -5.27 -13.69
CA PHE A 174 -14.69 -3.94 -14.17
C PHE A 174 -16.08 -3.56 -13.67
N ALA A 175 -16.12 -2.89 -12.51
CA ALA A 175 -17.36 -2.37 -11.93
C ALA A 175 -17.92 -1.15 -12.69
N GLN A 176 -17.09 -0.48 -13.48
CA GLN A 176 -17.37 0.82 -14.08
C GLN A 176 -17.14 0.78 -15.59
N ALA A 177 -18.02 1.45 -16.34
CA ALA A 177 -17.88 1.60 -17.78
C ALA A 177 -16.81 2.63 -18.10
N ASP A 178 -15.85 2.22 -18.93
CA ASP A 178 -14.80 3.08 -19.45
C ASP A 178 -14.08 2.40 -20.62
N SER A 179 -13.13 3.11 -21.22
CA SER A 179 -12.15 2.54 -22.16
C SER A 179 -10.79 2.48 -21.48
N TYR A 180 -10.45 1.31 -20.95
CA TYR A 180 -9.24 1.11 -20.16
C TYR A 180 -8.05 0.71 -21.02
N ARG A 181 -6.92 1.38 -20.78
CA ARG A 181 -5.59 0.90 -21.18
C ARG A 181 -4.83 0.47 -19.94
N LEU A 182 -3.93 -0.52 -20.08
CA LEU A 182 -3.01 -0.81 -19.00
C LEU A 182 -1.85 0.17 -19.06
N GLU A 183 -1.53 0.77 -17.92
CA GLU A 183 -0.31 1.52 -17.69
C GLU A 183 0.44 0.85 -16.56
N GLY A 184 1.75 0.71 -16.71
CA GLY A 184 2.54 0.07 -15.69
C GLY A 184 3.99 0.51 -15.72
N SER A 185 4.68 0.13 -14.66
CA SER A 185 6.13 0.30 -14.55
C SER A 185 6.71 -0.91 -13.88
N VAL A 186 7.81 -1.43 -14.41
CA VAL A 186 8.53 -2.54 -13.79
C VAL A 186 9.90 -2.09 -13.35
N GLU A 187 10.30 -2.56 -12.19
CA GLU A 187 11.69 -2.55 -11.79
C GLU A 187 12.21 -3.98 -11.71
N PHE A 188 13.15 -4.28 -12.60
CA PHE A 188 13.80 -5.59 -12.69
C PHE A 188 14.71 -5.77 -11.48
N ARG A 189 14.24 -6.58 -10.53
CA ARG A 189 14.91 -6.78 -9.25
C ARG A 189 15.21 -8.24 -9.00
N SER A 190 14.48 -9.22 -9.56
CA SER A 190 14.78 -10.64 -9.31
C SER A 190 15.05 -10.97 -7.82
N TYR A 191 14.19 -10.47 -6.93
CA TYR A 191 14.30 -10.49 -5.46
C TYR A 191 15.32 -9.55 -4.81
N PHE A 192 16.17 -8.85 -5.58
CA PHE A 192 17.06 -7.79 -5.05
C PHE A 192 16.33 -6.59 -4.42
N TRP A 193 14.99 -6.58 -4.41
CA TRP A 193 14.22 -5.67 -3.56
C TRP A 193 14.38 -5.95 -2.06
N GLU A 194 14.99 -7.08 -1.68
CA GLU A 194 15.46 -7.38 -0.32
C GLU A 194 16.69 -6.52 0.05
N GLN A 195 17.45 -6.00 -0.94
CA GLN A 195 18.64 -5.17 -0.72
C GLN A 195 18.64 -3.87 -1.60
N PRO A 196 17.60 -3.04 -1.50
CA PRO A 196 17.35 -1.96 -2.44
C PRO A 196 18.35 -0.80 -2.33
N ILE A 197 19.01 -0.61 -1.18
CA ILE A 197 19.99 0.48 -0.95
C ILE A 197 21.20 0.43 -1.88
N TYR A 198 21.50 -0.73 -2.47
CA TYR A 198 22.66 -0.90 -3.36
C TYR A 198 22.35 -0.61 -4.84
N HIS A 199 21.11 -0.25 -5.16
CA HIS A 199 20.63 -0.14 -6.53
C HIS A 199 19.65 1.02 -6.71
N TRP A 200 20.04 2.01 -7.51
CA TRP A 200 19.18 3.15 -7.83
C TRP A 200 17.87 2.73 -8.48
N TYR A 201 16.80 3.45 -8.13
CA TYR A 201 15.49 3.21 -8.69
C TYR A 201 15.45 3.60 -10.17
N ARG A 202 15.20 2.60 -11.03
CA ARG A 202 15.20 2.77 -12.50
C ARG A 202 14.07 1.97 -13.13
N PRO A 203 12.81 2.39 -12.91
CA PRO A 203 11.67 1.70 -13.48
C PRO A 203 11.62 1.87 -15.01
N VAL A 204 11.09 0.87 -15.69
CA VAL A 204 10.75 0.94 -17.12
C VAL A 204 9.24 1.00 -17.24
N ALA A 205 8.73 2.11 -17.76
CA ALA A 205 7.31 2.28 -18.03
C ALA A 205 6.88 1.48 -19.27
N PHE A 206 5.64 0.99 -19.27
CA PHE A 206 5.05 0.27 -20.40
C PHE A 206 3.53 0.51 -20.45
N THR A 207 2.94 0.22 -21.60
CA THR A 207 1.49 0.30 -21.83
C THR A 207 0.97 -0.96 -22.52
N SER A 208 -0.34 -1.19 -22.46
CA SER A 208 -0.94 -2.36 -23.12
C SER A 208 -0.93 -2.29 -24.64
N ALA A 209 -0.86 -3.46 -25.28
CA ALA A 209 -0.99 -3.64 -26.72
C ALA A 209 -2.45 -3.44 -27.21
N ASN A 210 -3.43 -3.66 -26.33
CA ASN A 210 -4.86 -3.50 -26.61
C ASN A 210 -5.55 -2.73 -25.48
N MET A 211 -6.87 -2.55 -25.59
CA MET A 211 -7.69 -1.87 -24.58
C MET A 211 -8.89 -2.75 -24.20
N ALA A 212 -9.42 -2.55 -23.00
CA ALA A 212 -10.71 -3.07 -22.60
C ALA A 212 -11.77 -1.97 -22.74
N MET A 213 -12.77 -2.19 -23.57
CA MET A 213 -13.92 -1.29 -23.74
C MET A 213 -15.10 -1.87 -22.97
N VAL A 214 -15.38 -1.28 -21.81
CA VAL A 214 -16.43 -1.72 -20.89
C VAL A 214 -17.68 -0.89 -21.15
N LYS A 215 -18.73 -1.55 -21.63
CA LYS A 215 -20.03 -0.90 -21.86
C LYS A 215 -20.80 -0.81 -20.55
N PRO A 216 -21.54 0.31 -20.33
CA PRO A 216 -22.38 0.46 -19.16
C PRO A 216 -23.49 -0.58 -19.15
N LEU A 217 -23.75 -1.14 -17.97
CA LEU A 217 -24.93 -1.91 -17.67
C LEU A 217 -25.87 -1.04 -16.84
N TYR A 218 -27.17 -1.30 -16.89
CA TYR A 218 -28.10 -0.59 -16.02
C TYR A 218 -27.76 -0.92 -14.56
N LYS A 219 -27.33 0.09 -13.79
CA LYS A 219 -26.94 -0.09 -12.39
C LYS A 219 -28.17 -0.20 -11.52
N LEU A 220 -28.33 -1.37 -10.91
CA LEU A 220 -29.20 -1.51 -9.76
C LEU A 220 -28.55 -0.83 -8.54
N PRO A 221 -29.33 -0.35 -7.57
CA PRO A 221 -28.80 0.09 -6.28
C PRO A 221 -27.90 -1.01 -5.71
N GLN A 222 -26.66 -0.66 -5.35
CA GLN A 222 -25.74 -1.58 -4.69
C GLN A 222 -26.08 -1.68 -3.20
N ASP A 223 -25.98 -2.88 -2.66
CA ASP A 223 -26.09 -3.09 -1.21
C ASP A 223 -24.92 -2.41 -0.48
N PRO A 224 -25.12 -1.96 0.79
CA PRO A 224 -24.03 -1.45 1.61
C PRO A 224 -22.88 -2.46 1.75
N CYS A 225 -21.65 -1.96 1.79
CA CYS A 225 -20.49 -2.81 1.99
C CYS A 225 -20.52 -3.46 3.37
N ASP A 226 -20.51 -4.80 3.42
CA ASP A 226 -20.09 -5.52 4.63
C ASP A 226 -18.61 -5.29 4.88
N ALA A 227 -18.32 -4.54 5.93
CA ALA A 227 -16.97 -4.18 6.32
C ALA A 227 -16.09 -5.38 6.71
N HIS A 228 -16.72 -6.49 7.11
CA HIS A 228 -16.01 -7.71 7.50
C HIS A 228 -15.61 -8.57 6.30
N ASN A 229 -16.12 -8.29 5.10
CA ASN A 229 -15.78 -9.01 3.89
C ASN A 229 -14.62 -8.30 3.16
N PRO A 230 -13.40 -8.86 3.12
CA PRO A 230 -12.26 -8.22 2.46
C PRO A 230 -12.46 -8.00 0.96
N ALA A 231 -13.34 -8.77 0.30
CA ALA A 231 -13.66 -8.59 -1.11
C ALA A 231 -14.38 -7.26 -1.39
N HIS A 232 -15.14 -6.75 -0.41
CA HIS A 232 -15.84 -5.47 -0.50
C HIS A 232 -14.91 -4.25 -0.43
N TRP A 233 -13.64 -4.45 -0.09
CA TRP A 233 -12.64 -3.38 -0.06
C TRP A 233 -11.79 -3.29 -1.33
N GLN A 234 -12.08 -4.14 -2.32
CA GLN A 234 -11.58 -3.93 -3.68
C GLN A 234 -12.41 -2.83 -4.34
N GLY A 235 -11.73 -1.93 -5.03
CA GLY A 235 -12.37 -0.76 -5.60
C GLY A 235 -11.50 -0.02 -6.60
N SER A 236 -12.08 1.03 -7.13
CA SER A 236 -11.50 1.88 -8.16
C SER A 236 -11.56 3.35 -7.78
N TRP A 237 -10.66 4.15 -8.32
CA TRP A 237 -10.65 5.60 -8.17
C TRP A 237 -11.40 6.22 -9.33
N MET A 238 -12.59 6.76 -9.08
CA MET A 238 -13.47 7.36 -10.08
C MET A 238 -13.48 8.89 -9.97
N ASN A 239 -13.39 9.59 -11.10
CA ASN A 239 -13.55 11.04 -11.15
C ASN A 239 -14.89 11.47 -10.52
N LYS A 240 -14.85 12.52 -9.70
CA LYS A 240 -15.98 13.10 -8.98
C LYS A 240 -17.18 13.40 -9.89
N THR A 241 -16.93 13.92 -11.10
CA THR A 241 -17.97 14.22 -12.09
C THR A 241 -18.63 12.93 -12.61
N ALA A 242 -17.82 11.91 -12.89
CA ALA A 242 -18.33 10.61 -13.32
C ALA A 242 -19.10 9.90 -12.21
N PHE A 243 -18.61 10.01 -10.96
CA PHE A 243 -19.29 9.47 -9.79
C PHE A 243 -20.64 10.16 -9.56
N GLN A 244 -20.69 11.49 -9.63
CA GLN A 244 -21.94 12.24 -9.50
C GLN A 244 -22.96 11.84 -10.57
N ALA A 245 -22.51 11.58 -11.80
CA ALA A 245 -23.39 11.11 -12.87
C ALA A 245 -23.88 9.67 -12.67
N ALA A 246 -23.01 8.78 -12.18
CA ALA A 246 -23.33 7.36 -11.97
C ALA A 246 -24.13 7.09 -10.69
N TYR A 247 -23.88 7.87 -9.62
CA TYR A 247 -24.42 7.68 -8.28
C TYR A 247 -24.88 9.01 -7.66
N PRO A 248 -25.85 9.72 -8.27
CA PRO A 248 -26.22 11.07 -7.83
C PRO A 248 -26.74 11.12 -6.40
N LEU A 249 -27.50 10.11 -5.95
CA LEU A 249 -28.06 10.06 -4.60
C LEU A 249 -26.97 9.90 -3.53
N ASP A 250 -26.00 9.03 -3.79
CA ASP A 250 -24.89 8.79 -2.87
C ASP A 250 -23.97 10.01 -2.83
N PHE A 251 -23.71 10.64 -3.97
CA PHE A 251 -22.94 11.88 -4.05
C PHE A 251 -23.50 12.98 -3.15
N TYR A 252 -24.81 13.23 -3.15
CA TYR A 252 -25.39 14.26 -2.27
C TYR A 252 -25.31 13.89 -0.79
N GLY A 253 -25.28 12.60 -0.44
CA GLY A 253 -25.07 12.14 0.93
C GLY A 253 -23.61 12.24 1.40
N MET A 254 -22.65 12.19 0.49
CA MET A 254 -21.21 12.25 0.77
C MET A 254 -20.68 13.62 1.15
N PHE A 255 -21.15 14.66 0.46
CA PHE A 255 -20.58 16.01 0.59
C PHE A 255 -21.39 16.80 1.62
N GLY A 256 -21.02 16.63 2.89
CA GLY A 256 -21.31 17.59 3.95
C GLY A 256 -20.57 18.92 3.74
N PRO A 257 -20.50 19.82 4.75
CA PRO A 257 -19.74 21.06 4.64
C PRO A 257 -18.30 20.79 4.14
N VAL A 258 -17.71 21.76 3.43
CA VAL A 258 -16.42 21.79 2.69
C VAL A 258 -15.19 21.12 3.37
N GLN A 259 -15.31 20.74 4.64
CA GLN A 259 -14.28 20.22 5.52
C GLN A 259 -14.06 18.70 5.40
N GLU A 260 -14.92 17.95 4.70
CA GLU A 260 -14.84 16.50 4.52
C GLU A 260 -14.49 16.13 3.07
N ASP A 261 -13.40 16.68 2.52
CA ASP A 261 -12.95 16.29 1.19
C ASP A 261 -12.26 14.91 1.22
N HIS A 262 -12.98 13.92 0.72
CA HIS A 262 -12.52 12.56 0.49
C HIS A 262 -12.01 12.36 -0.94
N ALA A 263 -12.05 13.41 -1.78
CA ALA A 263 -11.52 13.34 -3.12
C ALA A 263 -10.00 13.52 -3.12
N VAL A 264 -9.30 12.74 -3.93
CA VAL A 264 -7.87 12.87 -4.19
C VAL A 264 -7.72 13.16 -5.68
N PHE A 265 -7.20 14.33 -6.04
CA PHE A 265 -7.15 14.79 -7.44
C PHE A 265 -8.50 14.67 -8.17
N ASP A 266 -9.57 15.17 -7.55
CA ASP A 266 -10.95 15.04 -8.06
C ASP A 266 -11.40 13.59 -8.28
N ARG A 267 -10.80 12.60 -7.62
CA ARG A 267 -11.24 11.19 -7.67
C ARG A 267 -11.71 10.71 -6.30
N LEU A 268 -12.76 9.91 -6.29
CA LEU A 268 -13.32 9.23 -5.13
C LEU A 268 -13.00 7.75 -5.21
N PHE A 269 -12.72 7.12 -4.07
CA PHE A 269 -12.61 5.68 -4.01
C PHE A 269 -14.00 5.05 -3.98
N VAL A 270 -14.25 4.11 -4.88
CA VAL A 270 -15.54 3.44 -5.06
C VAL A 270 -15.30 1.93 -4.98
N PRO A 271 -15.82 1.25 -3.94
CA PRO A 271 -15.81 -0.21 -3.91
C PRO A 271 -16.50 -0.81 -5.12
N ASP A 272 -15.95 -1.91 -5.63
CA ASP A 272 -16.39 -2.48 -6.90
C ASP A 272 -17.71 -3.27 -6.76
N GLN A 273 -17.95 -3.87 -5.59
CA GLN A 273 -19.04 -4.84 -5.38
C GLN A 273 -20.18 -4.32 -4.52
N CYS A 274 -20.03 -3.15 -3.90
CA CYS A 274 -20.94 -2.66 -2.89
C CYS A 274 -20.88 -1.14 -2.79
N ARG A 275 -21.81 -0.58 -2.02
CA ARG A 275 -21.86 0.85 -1.74
C ARG A 275 -21.16 1.16 -0.42
N LEU A 276 -20.15 2.02 -0.46
CA LEU A 276 -19.50 2.52 0.75
C LEU A 276 -20.47 3.42 1.54
N ASP A 277 -20.69 3.13 2.82
CA ASP A 277 -21.44 4.04 3.69
C ASP A 277 -20.50 5.15 4.18
N TYR A 278 -20.94 6.40 3.99
CA TYR A 278 -20.19 7.57 4.38
C TYR A 278 -20.50 7.95 5.82
N ILE A 279 -19.52 7.71 6.70
CA ILE A 279 -19.60 8.00 8.12
C ILE A 279 -18.75 9.25 8.38
N SER A 280 -19.42 10.38 8.65
CA SER A 280 -18.78 11.64 9.03
C SER A 280 -18.01 11.51 10.34
N TYR A 281 -17.09 12.44 10.60
CA TYR A 281 -16.33 12.44 11.87
C TYR A 281 -17.23 12.56 13.10
N GLY A 282 -18.34 13.31 13.00
CA GLY A 282 -19.33 13.43 14.08
C GLY A 282 -20.06 12.12 14.36
N GLN A 283 -20.48 11.40 13.30
CA GLN A 283 -21.09 10.07 13.44
C GLN A 283 -20.12 9.04 14.01
N ALA A 284 -18.86 9.05 13.55
CA ALA A 284 -17.82 8.19 14.08
C ALA A 284 -17.56 8.47 15.57
N ALA A 285 -17.49 9.75 15.97
CA ALA A 285 -17.34 10.16 17.36
C ALA A 285 -18.52 9.68 18.23
N GLN A 286 -19.75 9.81 17.73
CA GLN A 286 -20.95 9.31 18.43
C GLN A 286 -20.94 7.78 18.57
N CYS A 287 -20.60 7.05 17.50
CA CYS A 287 -20.46 5.59 17.54
C CYS A 287 -19.41 5.13 18.56
N LEU A 288 -18.28 5.84 18.64
CA LEU A 288 -17.17 5.55 19.55
C LEU A 288 -17.34 6.21 20.92
N GLN A 289 -18.53 6.73 21.24
CA GLN A 289 -18.78 7.45 22.49
C GLN A 289 -18.43 6.59 23.70
N ASN A 290 -17.69 7.18 24.64
CA ASN A 290 -17.18 6.55 25.87
C ASN A 290 -16.31 5.30 25.64
N LYS A 291 -15.84 5.04 24.41
CA LYS A 291 -14.96 3.90 24.14
C LYS A 291 -13.52 4.16 24.56
N VAL A 292 -12.84 3.10 24.99
CA VAL A 292 -11.39 3.08 25.19
C VAL A 292 -10.74 2.31 24.05
N ILE A 293 -9.83 2.98 23.35
CA ILE A 293 -9.11 2.44 22.20
C ILE A 293 -7.63 2.42 22.54
N HIS A 294 -6.98 1.27 22.38
CA HIS A 294 -5.52 1.18 22.40
C HIS A 294 -5.01 1.14 20.97
N VAL A 295 -3.95 1.89 20.69
CA VAL A 295 -3.32 1.94 19.37
C VAL A 295 -1.86 1.56 19.51
N TRP A 296 -1.47 0.54 18.76
CA TRP A 296 -0.08 0.08 18.61
C TRP A 296 0.34 0.40 17.18
N ASP A 297 1.19 1.40 16.99
CA ASP A 297 1.44 1.98 15.67
C ASP A 297 2.92 2.06 15.32
N ASP A 298 3.21 1.78 14.06
CA ASP A 298 4.50 1.91 13.40
C ASP A 298 4.62 3.26 12.66
N GLY A 299 3.98 4.31 13.21
CA GLY A 299 4.04 5.70 12.78
C GLY A 299 3.04 6.12 11.70
N ASN A 300 2.26 5.21 11.11
CA ASN A 300 1.36 5.54 9.99
C ASN A 300 -0.09 5.78 10.41
N ILE A 301 -0.56 5.20 11.52
CA ILE A 301 -1.91 5.48 12.08
C ILE A 301 -1.98 6.88 12.72
N ARG A 302 -0.84 7.44 13.15
CA ARG A 302 -0.80 8.76 13.79
C ARG A 302 -1.58 9.84 13.03
N ARG A 303 -1.48 9.86 11.70
CA ARG A 303 -2.19 10.82 10.82
C ARG A 303 -3.69 10.58 10.78
N ASN A 304 -4.12 9.32 10.80
CA ASN A 304 -5.54 8.94 10.91
C ASN A 304 -6.15 9.49 12.21
N ILE A 305 -5.43 9.35 13.33
CA ILE A 305 -5.86 9.82 14.65
C ILE A 305 -5.90 11.36 14.72
N LYS A 306 -4.86 12.05 14.24
CA LYS A 306 -4.83 13.52 14.16
C LYS A 306 -5.97 14.05 13.28
N SER A 307 -6.26 13.37 12.17
CA SER A 307 -7.39 13.73 11.32
C SER A 307 -8.72 13.58 12.05
N PHE A 308 -8.87 12.54 12.88
CA PHE A 308 -10.08 12.39 13.69
C PHE A 308 -10.22 13.46 14.78
N GLU A 309 -9.16 13.74 15.55
CA GLU A 309 -9.18 14.76 16.61
C GLU A 309 -9.62 16.13 16.10
N SER A 310 -9.04 16.52 14.95
CA SER A 310 -9.21 17.85 14.36
C SER A 310 -10.41 17.98 13.43
N ALA A 311 -11.18 16.90 13.22
CA ALA A 311 -12.21 16.84 12.18
C ALA A 311 -11.65 17.27 10.80
N ASN A 312 -10.53 16.64 10.39
CA ASN A 312 -9.77 16.91 9.16
C ASN A 312 -9.11 18.31 9.07
N ARG A 313 -9.02 19.05 10.17
CA ARG A 313 -8.36 20.38 10.24
C ARG A 313 -6.88 20.35 10.64
N TRP A 314 -6.31 19.15 10.78
CA TRP A 314 -4.92 18.93 11.20
C TRP A 314 -3.85 19.40 10.19
N CYS A 315 -4.24 19.79 8.97
CA CYS A 315 -3.30 20.18 7.93
C CYS A 315 -3.80 21.40 7.15
N LYS A 316 -2.91 22.40 7.00
CA LYS A 316 -3.17 23.67 6.31
C LYS A 316 -3.30 23.46 4.79
N ASP A 317 -4.17 24.20 4.12
CA ASP A 317 -4.59 23.95 2.73
C ASP A 317 -3.60 24.42 1.64
N ASN A 318 -2.28 24.45 1.91
CA ASN A 318 -1.30 24.69 0.85
C ASN A 318 -1.01 23.38 0.11
N GLN A 319 -0.90 23.38 -1.23
CA GLN A 319 -0.70 22.14 -2.02
C GLN A 319 0.59 21.39 -1.66
N THR A 320 1.64 22.12 -1.23
CA THR A 320 2.87 21.50 -0.68
C THR A 320 2.65 20.86 0.68
N ALA A 321 1.60 21.27 1.42
CA ALA A 321 1.27 20.74 2.73
C ALA A 321 0.55 19.39 2.66
N GLU A 322 -0.09 18.97 1.56
CA GLU A 322 -0.81 17.67 1.50
C GLU A 322 0.08 16.47 1.86
N CYS A 323 1.37 16.56 1.51
CA CYS A 323 2.41 15.59 1.83
C CYS A 323 3.29 15.99 3.01
N VAL A 324 3.27 17.27 3.40
CA VAL A 324 4.03 17.87 4.50
C VAL A 324 3.11 18.17 5.68
N CYS A 325 1.96 17.49 5.80
CA CYS A 325 1.08 17.61 6.96
C CYS A 325 1.88 17.07 8.17
N ASN A 326 2.56 18.00 8.83
CA ASN A 326 3.81 17.77 9.53
C ASN A 326 3.59 16.87 10.74
N ASP A 327 3.90 15.59 10.58
CA ASP A 327 4.02 14.71 11.72
C ASP A 327 5.21 15.11 12.61
N ASP A 328 6.22 15.78 12.06
CA ASP A 328 7.52 15.82 12.73
C ASP A 328 7.98 17.20 13.21
N MET A 329 7.47 18.34 12.72
CA MET A 329 8.20 19.62 12.89
C MET A 329 7.39 20.94 13.07
N ASP A 330 6.06 20.96 13.10
CA ASP A 330 5.30 22.25 13.04
C ASP A 330 4.52 22.66 14.29
N ASP A 331 4.44 21.82 15.32
CA ASP A 331 3.84 22.25 16.60
C ASP A 331 4.94 22.62 17.57
N ASP A 332 4.95 23.89 18.02
CA ASP A 332 5.82 24.45 19.06
C ASP A 332 5.75 23.67 20.40
N SER A 333 4.87 22.66 20.52
CA SER A 333 4.81 21.72 21.63
C SER A 333 4.24 20.37 21.16
N PRO A 334 4.96 19.24 21.37
CA PRO A 334 4.45 17.93 20.97
C PRO A 334 3.20 17.55 21.77
N PHE A 335 2.23 16.93 21.10
CA PHE A 335 0.98 16.46 21.72
C PHE A 335 1.27 15.58 22.95
N PRO A 336 0.68 15.85 24.14
CA PRO A 336 0.98 15.09 25.35
C PRO A 336 0.74 13.58 25.22
N TRP A 337 -0.31 13.19 24.50
CA TRP A 337 -0.68 11.79 24.26
C TRP A 337 0.31 11.02 23.38
N LEU A 338 1.17 11.73 22.65
CA LEU A 338 2.23 11.15 21.83
C LEU A 338 3.50 10.88 22.65
N LEU A 339 3.78 11.75 23.64
CA LEU A 339 4.98 11.68 24.47
C LEU A 339 4.80 10.74 25.66
N ASP A 340 3.61 10.70 26.23
CA ASP A 340 3.29 9.88 27.39
C ASP A 340 2.19 8.85 27.04
N PRO A 341 2.51 7.54 26.98
CA PRO A 341 1.56 6.49 26.64
C PRO A 341 0.44 6.31 27.67
N THR A 342 0.53 6.97 28.84
CA THR A 342 -0.51 6.94 29.88
C THR A 342 -1.52 8.08 29.74
N ILE A 343 -1.25 9.08 28.89
CA ILE A 343 -2.15 10.21 28.63
C ILE A 343 -2.95 9.90 27.36
N PRO A 344 -4.27 9.68 27.44
CA PRO A 344 -5.06 9.42 26.25
C PRO A 344 -5.37 10.72 25.49
N LEU A 345 -5.36 10.63 24.17
CA LEU A 345 -6.09 11.58 23.34
C LEU A 345 -7.59 11.45 23.64
N THR A 346 -8.26 12.56 23.93
CA THR A 346 -9.69 12.57 24.27
C THR A 346 -10.51 13.32 23.22
N ILE A 347 -11.39 12.60 22.52
CA ILE A 347 -12.32 13.17 21.51
C ILE A 347 -13.54 13.79 22.22
N ASN A 348 -13.32 14.76 23.10
CA ASN A 348 -14.38 15.46 23.83
C ASN A 348 -14.52 16.91 23.37
N LYS A 349 -13.39 17.59 23.09
CA LYS A 349 -13.38 19.03 22.75
C LYS A 349 -14.20 19.36 21.50
N THR A 350 -14.20 18.48 20.51
CA THR A 350 -14.85 18.71 19.22
C THR A 350 -16.27 18.13 19.15
N TRP A 351 -16.51 16.98 19.79
CA TRP A 351 -17.70 16.15 19.54
C TRP A 351 -18.43 15.67 20.80
N HIS A 352 -17.95 16.01 22.00
CA HIS A 352 -18.53 15.53 23.27
C HIS A 352 -18.63 14.00 23.41
N ALA A 353 -17.79 13.24 22.70
CA ALA A 353 -17.86 11.79 22.67
C ALA A 353 -17.15 11.11 23.86
N ASN A 354 -16.21 11.79 24.53
CA ASN A 354 -15.40 11.21 25.62
C ASN A 354 -14.66 9.92 25.25
N THR A 355 -14.44 9.66 23.96
CA THR A 355 -13.59 8.56 23.48
C THR A 355 -12.16 8.81 23.94
N ARG A 356 -11.51 7.78 24.51
CA ARG A 356 -10.11 7.84 24.96
C ARG A 356 -9.25 6.93 24.11
N ILE A 357 -8.25 7.50 23.46
CA ILE A 357 -7.31 6.81 22.58
C ILE A 357 -5.93 6.83 23.24
N PHE A 358 -5.44 5.67 23.67
CA PHE A 358 -4.08 5.50 24.17
C PHE A 358 -3.19 5.09 23.01
N TYR A 359 -2.25 5.96 22.64
CA TYR A 359 -1.33 5.74 21.53
C TYR A 359 0.01 5.21 22.04
N HIS A 360 0.50 4.15 21.41
CA HIS A 360 1.75 3.51 21.73
C HIS A 360 2.56 3.32 20.45
N PRO A 361 3.64 4.09 20.25
CA PRO A 361 4.53 3.84 19.13
C PRO A 361 5.22 2.48 19.33
N LEU A 362 5.27 1.71 18.25
CA LEU A 362 6.08 0.53 18.06
C LEU A 362 7.06 0.82 16.94
N GLU A 363 8.30 0.37 17.09
CA GLU A 363 9.22 0.31 15.97
C GLU A 363 9.07 -1.05 15.25
N SER A 364 10.12 -1.50 14.57
CA SER A 364 10.15 -2.83 13.95
C SER A 364 9.86 -3.93 14.97
N ILE A 365 8.80 -4.69 14.71
CA ILE A 365 8.42 -5.85 15.54
C ILE A 365 9.35 -7.05 15.34
N THR A 366 10.18 -7.00 14.30
CA THR A 366 11.17 -8.04 13.99
C THR A 366 12.49 -7.81 14.73
N VAL A 367 12.87 -6.55 14.94
CA VAL A 367 14.13 -6.20 15.61
C VAL A 367 13.95 -5.99 17.11
N GLN A 368 12.83 -5.39 17.52
CA GLN A 368 12.62 -5.01 18.92
C GLN A 368 11.76 -6.00 19.69
N SER A 369 12.06 -6.13 20.98
CA SER A 369 11.22 -6.88 21.92
C SER A 369 9.96 -6.08 22.27
N TRP A 370 8.95 -6.17 21.42
CA TRP A 370 7.68 -5.46 21.60
C TRP A 370 6.83 -6.05 22.76
N LYS A 371 6.91 -7.37 23.01
CA LYS A 371 6.02 -8.07 23.97
C LYS A 371 6.08 -7.52 25.40
N PRO A 372 7.26 -7.34 26.03
CA PRO A 372 7.34 -6.78 27.40
C PRO A 372 6.82 -5.34 27.45
N THR A 373 7.08 -4.55 26.40
CA THR A 373 6.62 -3.17 26.29
C THR A 373 5.11 -3.09 26.25
N VAL A 374 4.47 -3.91 25.41
CA VAL A 374 3.00 -3.97 25.33
C VAL A 374 2.41 -4.38 26.67
N GLN A 375 2.88 -5.47 27.27
CA GLN A 375 2.37 -5.97 28.55
C GLN A 375 2.49 -4.94 29.67
N LYS A 376 3.65 -4.27 29.77
CA LYS A 376 3.91 -3.24 30.78
C LYS A 376 2.98 -2.04 30.65
N HIS A 377 2.69 -1.59 29.44
CA HIS A 377 1.81 -0.44 29.22
C HIS A 377 0.34 -0.79 29.42
N VAL A 378 -0.11 -1.95 28.91
CA VAL A 378 -1.50 -2.41 29.10
C VAL A 378 -1.86 -2.53 30.58
N ALA A 379 -0.94 -2.97 31.43
CA ALA A 379 -1.16 -3.07 32.86
C ALA A 379 -1.34 -1.72 33.58
N LYS A 380 -0.98 -0.60 32.95
CA LYS A 380 -0.99 0.76 33.55
C LYS A 380 -2.15 1.63 33.10
N ILE A 381 -2.87 1.23 32.06
CA ILE A 381 -3.92 2.04 31.43
C ILE A 381 -5.28 1.37 31.58
N THR A 382 -6.35 2.11 31.27
CA THR A 382 -7.71 1.55 31.34
C THR A 382 -7.87 0.42 30.32
N PRO A 383 -8.57 -0.69 30.62
CA PRO A 383 -8.80 -1.75 29.64
C PRO A 383 -9.45 -1.23 28.34
N ALA A 384 -8.89 -1.64 27.21
CA ALA A 384 -9.45 -1.36 25.89
C ALA A 384 -10.74 -2.13 25.65
N GLN A 385 -11.57 -1.56 24.77
CA GLN A 385 -12.65 -2.26 24.08
C GLN A 385 -12.28 -2.54 22.63
N VAL A 386 -11.50 -1.65 22.01
CA VAL A 386 -10.97 -1.78 20.66
C VAL A 386 -9.45 -1.61 20.70
N VAL A 387 -8.75 -2.42 19.91
CA VAL A 387 -7.30 -2.36 19.75
C VAL A 387 -7.00 -2.17 18.28
N LEU A 388 -6.31 -1.10 17.93
CA LEU A 388 -5.80 -0.86 16.58
C LEU A 388 -4.32 -1.24 16.55
N VAL A 389 -3.89 -1.97 15.52
CA VAL A 389 -2.49 -2.38 15.33
C VAL A 389 -2.08 -2.04 13.92
N SER A 390 -1.03 -1.24 13.75
CA SER A 390 -0.33 -1.00 12.48
C SER A 390 1.13 -1.35 12.64
N VAL A 391 1.59 -2.31 11.84
CA VAL A 391 2.97 -2.82 11.84
C VAL A 391 3.37 -3.19 10.42
N GLY A 392 4.67 -3.25 10.16
CA GLY A 392 5.24 -3.67 8.88
C GLY A 392 5.77 -2.53 8.02
N ASN A 393 5.41 -1.26 8.24
CA ASN A 393 6.00 -0.12 7.55
C ASN A 393 7.45 0.11 8.00
N TYR A 394 7.71 0.16 9.32
CA TYR A 394 9.10 0.26 9.81
C TYR A 394 9.92 -0.96 9.40
N ASP A 395 9.36 -2.17 9.47
CA ASP A 395 10.06 -3.39 9.02
C ASP A 395 10.35 -3.36 7.51
N ALA A 396 9.42 -2.88 6.69
CA ALA A 396 9.62 -2.70 5.25
C ALA A 396 10.68 -1.61 4.94
N ALA A 397 10.85 -0.60 5.80
CA ALA A 397 11.88 0.41 5.66
C ALA A 397 13.30 -0.13 5.94
N LEU A 398 13.44 -1.21 6.72
CA LEU A 398 14.73 -1.78 7.09
C LEU A 398 15.33 -2.64 5.97
N ASN A 399 16.65 -2.60 5.83
CA ASN A 399 17.41 -3.30 4.79
C ASN A 399 17.78 -4.74 5.09
N ARG A 400 17.62 -5.19 6.34
CA ARG A 400 18.06 -6.52 6.80
C ARG A 400 16.91 -7.42 7.24
N ILE A 401 15.66 -6.98 7.04
CA ILE A 401 14.48 -7.73 7.46
C ILE A 401 13.85 -8.35 6.22
N ASP A 402 13.75 -9.68 6.17
CA ASP A 402 13.02 -10.31 5.08
C ASP A 402 11.52 -10.40 5.41
N PRO A 403 10.62 -10.40 4.41
CA PRO A 403 9.20 -10.61 4.65
C PRO A 403 8.89 -11.89 5.44
N LYS A 404 9.78 -12.90 5.39
CA LYS A 404 9.65 -14.15 6.14
C LYS A 404 9.87 -13.95 7.64
N ASP A 405 10.88 -13.16 8.01
CA ASP A 405 11.17 -12.83 9.41
C ASP A 405 10.04 -11.98 10.00
N PHE A 406 9.56 -11.02 9.21
CA PHE A 406 8.38 -10.23 9.57
C PHE A 406 7.15 -11.12 9.75
N ALA A 407 6.90 -12.07 8.84
CA ALA A 407 5.75 -12.95 8.95
C ALA A 407 5.75 -13.79 10.23
N LEU A 408 6.91 -14.33 10.63
CA LEU A 408 7.06 -15.06 11.88
C LEU A 408 6.81 -14.17 13.10
N SER A 409 7.39 -12.96 13.09
CA SER A 409 7.26 -11.98 14.17
C SER A 409 5.82 -11.50 14.30
N PHE A 410 5.15 -11.25 13.16
CA PHE A 410 3.77 -10.80 13.09
C PHE A 410 2.79 -11.89 13.53
N ASP A 411 2.95 -13.14 13.11
CA ASP A 411 2.12 -14.26 13.59
C ASP A 411 2.26 -14.42 15.12
N THR A 412 3.50 -14.41 15.62
CA THR A 412 3.77 -14.48 17.07
C THR A 412 3.11 -13.32 17.83
N MET A 413 3.18 -12.11 17.26
CA MET A 413 2.55 -10.93 17.81
C MET A 413 1.04 -11.06 17.85
N LEU A 414 0.43 -11.41 16.72
CA LEU A 414 -1.01 -11.57 16.59
C LEU A 414 -1.54 -12.63 17.57
N GLN A 415 -0.89 -13.79 17.66
CA GLN A 415 -1.27 -14.84 18.59
C GLN A 415 -1.16 -14.40 20.06
N THR A 416 -0.06 -13.73 20.44
CA THR A 416 0.13 -13.22 21.80
C THR A 416 -0.90 -12.14 22.14
N LEU A 417 -1.17 -11.22 21.21
CA LEU A 417 -2.18 -10.18 21.41
C LEU A 417 -3.56 -10.79 21.62
N VAL A 418 -3.94 -11.78 20.81
CA VAL A 418 -5.27 -12.40 20.87
C VAL A 418 -5.43 -13.31 22.09
N LYS A 419 -4.42 -14.10 22.45
CA LYS A 419 -4.53 -15.10 23.53
C LYS A 419 -4.21 -14.52 24.91
N ASP A 420 -3.17 -13.69 25.00
CA ASP A 420 -2.56 -13.35 26.29
C ASP A 420 -2.90 -11.93 26.73
N ILE A 421 -2.87 -10.96 25.81
CA ILE A 421 -2.92 -9.52 26.16
C ILE A 421 -4.34 -8.95 26.03
N TYR A 422 -5.04 -9.31 24.96
CA TYR A 422 -6.38 -8.84 24.65
C TYR A 422 -7.30 -10.03 24.34
N PRO A 423 -7.71 -10.83 25.32
CA PRO A 423 -8.54 -12.02 25.06
C PRO A 423 -9.95 -11.71 24.56
N HIS A 424 -10.47 -10.50 24.78
CA HIS A 424 -11.92 -10.22 24.61
C HIS A 424 -12.27 -8.99 23.77
N GLN A 425 -11.29 -8.16 23.41
CA GLN A 425 -11.51 -6.89 22.70
C GLN A 425 -11.97 -7.11 21.24
N THR A 426 -12.09 -6.07 20.43
CA THR A 426 -11.98 -6.21 18.96
C THR A 426 -10.59 -5.74 18.56
N ILE A 427 -9.89 -6.48 17.70
CA ILE A 427 -8.55 -6.12 17.22
C ILE A 427 -8.68 -5.80 15.74
N VAL A 428 -8.35 -4.56 15.36
CA VAL A 428 -8.29 -4.11 13.97
C VAL A 428 -6.82 -4.02 13.57
N ILE A 429 -6.45 -4.80 12.55
CA ILE A 429 -5.11 -4.81 11.99
C ILE A 429 -5.12 -3.95 10.73
N ARG A 430 -4.32 -2.89 10.71
CA ARG A 430 -4.05 -2.08 9.53
C ARG A 430 -2.95 -2.73 8.69
N SER A 431 -3.16 -2.83 7.38
CA SER A 431 -2.09 -3.22 6.47
C SER A 431 -0.99 -2.15 6.41
N PRO A 432 0.25 -2.48 5.98
CA PRO A 432 1.23 -1.49 5.56
C PRO A 432 0.63 -0.51 4.56
N GLN A 433 1.08 0.74 4.62
CA GLN A 433 0.69 1.79 3.68
C GLN A 433 1.17 1.42 2.29
N TYR A 434 0.38 1.66 1.26
CA TYR A 434 0.90 1.58 -0.11
C TYR A 434 2.06 2.56 -0.34
N PHE A 435 3.14 2.05 -0.91
CA PHE A 435 4.34 2.80 -1.29
C PHE A 435 4.73 2.35 -2.68
N CYS A 436 4.89 3.30 -3.60
CA CYS A 436 5.43 2.98 -4.91
C CYS A 436 6.26 4.11 -5.49
N CYS A 437 6.90 3.73 -6.58
CA CYS A 437 7.28 4.63 -7.65
C CYS A 437 8.38 5.66 -7.31
N GLY A 438 9.15 5.38 -6.27
CA GLY A 438 10.32 6.18 -5.94
C GLY A 438 11.14 5.57 -4.81
N GLN A 439 12.04 6.38 -4.26
CA GLN A 439 12.93 6.01 -3.17
C GLN A 439 12.82 7.03 -2.06
N VAL A 440 12.79 6.52 -0.82
CA VAL A 440 13.07 7.36 0.36
C VAL A 440 14.54 7.12 0.71
N PRO A 441 15.38 8.17 0.76
CA PRO A 441 16.80 8.04 1.07
C PRO A 441 17.03 7.19 2.33
N SER A 442 18.11 6.40 2.35
CA SER A 442 18.52 5.55 3.49
C SER A 442 17.52 4.47 3.94
N THR A 443 16.46 4.21 3.18
CA THR A 443 15.48 3.15 3.48
C THR A 443 15.42 2.10 2.39
N SER A 444 14.75 0.99 2.71
CA SER A 444 14.48 -0.11 1.79
C SER A 444 13.12 -0.08 1.13
N TRP A 445 12.42 1.05 1.21
CA TRP A 445 11.12 1.21 0.59
C TRP A 445 11.18 0.99 -0.92
N ASN A 446 10.40 0.01 -1.38
CA ASN A 446 10.08 -0.21 -2.78
C ASN A 446 8.73 -0.95 -2.86
N LEU A 447 8.11 -0.92 -4.03
CA LEU A 447 6.76 -1.47 -4.22
C LEU A 447 6.70 -2.97 -3.97
N GLY A 448 7.57 -3.77 -4.60
CA GLY A 448 7.55 -5.24 -4.45
C GLY A 448 7.76 -5.71 -3.01
N ARG A 449 8.66 -5.05 -2.28
CA ARG A 449 8.87 -5.31 -0.85
C ARG A 449 7.62 -4.97 -0.04
N ASN A 450 7.08 -3.78 -0.21
CA ASN A 450 5.90 -3.36 0.54
C ASN A 450 4.67 -4.24 0.24
N GLU A 451 4.50 -4.64 -1.03
CA GLU A 451 3.49 -5.62 -1.44
C GLU A 451 3.63 -6.94 -0.68
N ALA A 452 4.86 -7.46 -0.54
CA ALA A 452 5.12 -8.68 0.20
C ALA A 452 4.70 -8.57 1.68
N PHE A 453 5.04 -7.47 2.35
CA PHE A 453 4.63 -7.22 3.74
C PHE A 453 3.11 -7.09 3.87
N ALA A 454 2.46 -6.37 2.95
CA ALA A 454 1.00 -6.25 2.94
C ALA A 454 0.31 -7.59 2.66
N ARG A 455 0.86 -8.45 1.79
CA ARG A 455 0.35 -9.81 1.56
C ARG A 455 0.46 -10.68 2.81
N VAL A 456 1.58 -10.58 3.54
CA VAL A 456 1.77 -11.30 4.82
C VAL A 456 0.71 -10.90 5.83
N VAL A 457 0.49 -9.59 6.04
CA VAL A 457 -0.54 -9.11 6.98
C VAL A 457 -1.93 -9.61 6.57
N ARG A 458 -2.33 -9.43 5.31
CA ARG A 458 -3.65 -9.88 4.81
C ARG A 458 -3.85 -11.38 5.02
N HIS A 459 -2.84 -12.19 4.69
CA HIS A 459 -2.91 -13.64 4.80
C HIS A 459 -3.03 -14.10 6.25
N LEU A 460 -2.18 -13.60 7.14
CA LEU A 460 -2.19 -14.01 8.55
C LEU A 460 -3.43 -13.49 9.30
N VAL A 461 -3.95 -12.32 8.94
CA VAL A 461 -5.23 -11.84 9.45
C VAL A 461 -6.39 -12.73 8.99
N GLN A 462 -6.43 -13.12 7.72
CA GLN A 462 -7.46 -14.03 7.21
C GLN A 462 -7.41 -15.40 7.93
N GLN A 463 -6.23 -15.94 8.19
CA GLN A 463 -6.07 -17.15 9.00
C GLN A 463 -6.57 -16.95 10.43
N ALA A 464 -6.19 -15.83 11.07
CA ALA A 464 -6.65 -15.51 12.41
C ALA A 464 -8.18 -15.32 12.49
N GLN A 465 -8.80 -14.73 11.46
CA GLN A 465 -10.26 -14.63 11.35
C GLN A 465 -10.93 -16.00 11.30
N ALA A 466 -10.34 -16.97 10.59
CA ALA A 466 -10.85 -18.34 10.54
C ALA A 466 -10.74 -19.07 11.89
N ILE A 467 -9.73 -18.73 12.71
CA ILE A 467 -9.47 -19.37 14.01
C ILE A 467 -10.25 -18.70 15.15
N TYR A 468 -10.27 -17.37 15.20
CA TYR A 468 -10.79 -16.58 16.33
C TYR A 468 -12.12 -15.87 16.02
N GLY A 469 -12.60 -15.95 14.77
CA GLY A 469 -13.84 -15.33 14.32
C GLY A 469 -13.63 -14.00 13.58
N SER A 470 -14.39 -13.81 12.49
CA SER A 470 -14.30 -12.62 11.63
C SER A 470 -14.71 -11.31 12.30
N HIS A 471 -15.45 -11.37 13.41
CA HIS A 471 -15.89 -10.19 14.17
C HIS A 471 -14.87 -9.77 15.24
N ARG A 472 -13.94 -10.69 15.58
CA ARG A 472 -12.93 -10.47 16.63
C ARG A 472 -11.68 -9.82 16.05
N ILE A 473 -11.26 -10.27 14.86
CA ILE A 473 -10.08 -9.79 14.14
C ILE A 473 -10.53 -9.14 12.84
N LEU A 474 -10.29 -7.85 12.69
CA LEU A 474 -10.70 -7.07 11.53
C LEU A 474 -9.48 -6.65 10.72
N LEU A 475 -9.62 -6.62 9.39
CA LEU A 475 -8.59 -6.12 8.49
C LEU A 475 -8.99 -4.73 8.00
N TRP A 476 -8.15 -3.74 8.30
CA TRP A 476 -8.19 -2.39 7.72
C TRP A 476 -7.16 -2.31 6.59
N ASP A 477 -7.56 -2.76 5.40
CA ASP A 477 -6.68 -2.94 4.22
C ASP A 477 -6.45 -1.63 3.45
N VAL A 478 -5.65 -0.73 4.02
CA VAL A 478 -5.31 0.56 3.41
C VAL A 478 -4.40 0.42 2.19
N TYR A 479 -3.71 -0.71 2.03
CA TYR A 479 -2.83 -0.95 0.89
C TYR A 479 -3.61 -0.93 -0.44
N ARG A 480 -4.88 -1.38 -0.43
CA ARG A 480 -5.79 -1.40 -1.59
C ARG A 480 -6.11 -0.02 -2.15
N LEU A 481 -5.98 1.03 -1.34
CA LEU A 481 -6.16 2.41 -1.78
C LEU A 481 -4.99 2.89 -2.66
N GLY A 482 -3.94 2.09 -2.81
CA GLY A 482 -2.70 2.44 -3.49
C GLY A 482 -2.80 2.67 -4.99
N ILE A 483 -2.56 3.92 -5.40
CA ILE A 483 -2.14 4.32 -6.75
C ILE A 483 -0.97 5.30 -6.61
N PRO A 484 -0.09 5.47 -7.62
CA PRO A 484 1.07 6.36 -7.52
C PRO A 484 0.70 7.77 -7.03
N GLU A 485 -0.42 8.31 -7.51
CA GLU A 485 -0.90 9.64 -7.17
C GLU A 485 -1.30 9.79 -5.69
N ASN A 486 -1.66 8.69 -5.02
CA ASN A 486 -2.09 8.71 -3.62
C ASN A 486 -0.93 8.78 -2.63
N SER A 487 0.29 8.56 -3.10
CA SER A 487 1.49 8.53 -2.27
C SER A 487 2.22 9.88 -2.27
N CYS A 488 3.02 10.11 -1.23
CA CYS A 488 3.87 11.29 -1.07
C CYS A 488 5.35 11.02 -1.41
N VAL A 489 5.62 9.97 -2.18
CA VAL A 489 7.00 9.54 -2.50
C VAL A 489 7.75 10.60 -3.29
N THR A 490 7.06 11.34 -4.18
CA THR A 490 7.64 12.47 -4.93
C THR A 490 8.07 13.63 -4.04
N SER A 491 7.53 13.71 -2.81
CA SER A 491 7.94 14.66 -1.77
C SER A 491 8.96 14.07 -0.80
N GLY A 492 9.48 12.87 -1.07
CA GLY A 492 10.47 12.19 -0.22
C GLY A 492 9.87 11.50 1.02
N ALA A 493 8.55 11.34 1.08
CA ALA A 493 7.86 10.76 2.24
C ALA A 493 7.23 9.40 1.89
N SER A 494 7.17 8.48 2.87
CA SER A 494 6.55 7.17 2.72
C SER A 494 5.04 7.15 2.98
N TYR A 495 4.45 8.30 3.33
CA TYR A 495 3.06 8.40 3.72
C TYR A 495 2.12 8.60 2.52
N SER A 496 0.82 8.39 2.75
CA SER A 496 -0.24 8.79 1.81
C SER A 496 -0.51 10.30 1.84
N ARG A 497 -1.16 10.84 0.82
CA ARG A 497 -1.70 12.21 0.86
C ARG A 497 -2.77 12.38 1.93
N LYS A 498 -2.95 13.61 2.43
CA LYS A 498 -3.98 13.98 3.41
C LYS A 498 -5.36 13.39 3.09
N ASN A 499 -5.83 13.56 1.85
CA ASN A 499 -7.20 13.16 1.49
C ASN A 499 -7.37 11.63 1.44
N VAL A 500 -6.29 10.88 1.17
CA VAL A 500 -6.28 9.42 1.28
C VAL A 500 -6.45 8.99 2.74
N VAL A 501 -5.82 9.69 3.70
CA VAL A 501 -6.02 9.44 5.15
C VAL A 501 -7.50 9.58 5.55
N ASN A 502 -8.24 10.49 4.92
CA ASN A 502 -9.69 10.60 5.14
C ASN A 502 -10.46 9.39 4.61
N VAL A 503 -10.08 8.86 3.44
CA VAL A 503 -10.65 7.62 2.89
C VAL A 503 -10.31 6.43 3.79
N GLU A 504 -9.06 6.33 4.24
CA GLU A 504 -8.64 5.30 5.21
C GLU A 504 -9.50 5.35 6.49
N ASN A 505 -9.77 6.55 7.01
CA ASN A 505 -10.66 6.74 8.16
C ASN A 505 -12.09 6.28 7.87
N ILE A 506 -12.66 6.56 6.69
CA ILE A 506 -13.98 6.04 6.32
C ILE A 506 -13.99 4.51 6.37
N LEU A 507 -12.96 3.84 5.83
CA LEU A 507 -12.85 2.39 5.90
C LEU A 507 -12.82 1.91 7.36
N LEU A 508 -12.05 2.57 8.21
CA LEU A 508 -11.99 2.26 9.64
C LEU A 508 -13.35 2.45 10.33
N TRP A 509 -14.07 3.52 10.02
CA TRP A 509 -15.40 3.76 10.60
C TRP A 509 -16.39 2.70 10.19
N ASN A 510 -16.37 2.25 8.93
CA ASN A 510 -17.24 1.16 8.49
C ASN A 510 -16.93 -0.16 9.23
N LEU A 511 -15.68 -0.40 9.62
CA LEU A 511 -15.29 -1.55 10.44
C LEU A 511 -15.76 -1.44 11.90
N LEU A 512 -15.71 -0.24 12.48
CA LEU A 512 -15.98 -0.03 13.92
C LEU A 512 -17.44 0.32 14.22
N CYS A 513 -18.12 0.96 13.27
CA CYS A 513 -19.43 1.56 13.43
C CYS A 513 -20.42 0.86 12.51
N LEU A 514 -20.78 -0.37 12.87
CA LEU A 514 -21.79 -1.12 12.15
C LEU A 514 -23.12 -0.34 12.14
N SER A 515 -23.62 -0.08 10.94
CA SER A 515 -24.94 0.54 10.75
C SER A 515 -26.00 -0.39 11.37
N PRO A 516 -26.93 0.12 12.20
CA PRO A 516 -28.01 -0.66 12.78
C PRO A 516 -28.90 -1.42 11.77
N GLN A 517 -28.76 -1.15 10.47
CA GLN A 517 -29.52 -1.84 9.43
C GLN A 517 -29.03 -3.27 9.14
N SER A 518 -27.79 -3.64 9.50
CA SER A 518 -27.26 -4.99 9.23
C SER A 518 -27.78 -6.08 10.18
N THR A 519 -28.41 -5.71 11.29
CA THR A 519 -28.96 -6.66 12.28
C THR A 519 -30.42 -7.07 12.01
N LEU A 520 -31.06 -6.50 10.98
CA LEU A 520 -32.44 -6.83 10.62
C LEU A 520 -32.56 -7.87 9.50
N SER A 521 -31.43 -8.30 8.91
CA SER A 521 -31.39 -9.26 7.79
C SER A 521 -30.70 -10.60 8.09
N SER A 522 -30.35 -10.86 9.34
CA SER A 522 -29.87 -12.17 9.86
C SER A 522 -30.84 -12.70 10.88
#